data_AF-A0A2A2WGA3-F1
#
_entry.id   AF-A0A2A2WGA3-F1
#
_cell.length_a   1.000
_cell.length_b   1.000
_cell.length_c   1.000
_cell.angle_alpha   90.00
_cell.angle_beta   90.00
_cell.angle_gamma   90.00
#
_symmetry.space_group_name_H-M   'P 1'
#
loop_
_entity.id
_entity.type
_entity.pdbx_description
1 polymer ?
#
loop_
_entity_poly.entity_id
_entity_poly.type
_entity_poly.pdbx_seq_one_letter_code
_entity_poly.pdbx_strand_id
1 'polypeptide(L)'
;MAGQKFKRMCFGHGESLAIAAAATKQGQDDGGRAMGAGRWGQGDGGRGLWRTSFVLLFCPHRFATFQLATRGVAMPIEVDSEIQVLDRDEFQSFAYRVMGIIYSAHNEFSRLIDETPFKNIIRRRCELAGVAPARREVEIRVSHKNFCKSYYMDLLLGHALMVEAKTVDCLTPAHDAQTINYLLLSGMKHGLLVNLRTPRVQKRFISTNLDSAARHRFAIDTKRWRGVNDASVRLREVLEDLLNDWGVFLSASLYREATLYLLKGFQSESRRVPIFDGNFQAGMHDVFLIDIDTAMAITTLTDGDAEMETQLKRLLYHTSLRCIQWANLNHHDVQMATLEL
;
A
#
# COMPACT_ATOMS: atom_id res chain seq x y z
N MET A 1 -29.63 -21.04 -54.91
CA MET A 1 -28.69 -21.58 -53.90
C MET A 1 -27.92 -20.39 -53.35
N ALA A 2 -28.45 -19.75 -52.30
CA ALA A 2 -28.18 -20.01 -50.88
C ALA A 2 -27.13 -19.02 -50.36
N GLY A 3 -27.61 -17.86 -49.90
CA GLY A 3 -26.83 -16.92 -49.10
C GLY A 3 -26.92 -17.28 -47.61
N GLN A 4 -25.87 -16.94 -46.85
CA GLN A 4 -25.90 -17.02 -45.39
C GLN A 4 -25.28 -15.76 -44.77
N LYS A 5 -26.07 -15.18 -43.86
CA LYS A 5 -25.81 -13.98 -43.06
C LYS A 5 -24.78 -14.28 -41.98
N PHE A 6 -23.79 -13.40 -41.81
CA PHE A 6 -22.95 -13.40 -40.60
C PHE A 6 -23.63 -12.58 -39.49
N LYS A 7 -23.96 -13.25 -38.38
CA LYS A 7 -24.32 -12.66 -37.10
C LYS A 7 -23.02 -12.38 -36.33
N ARG A 8 -22.83 -11.13 -35.89
CA ARG A 8 -21.83 -10.77 -34.86
C ARG A 8 -22.26 -11.35 -33.52
N MET A 9 -21.35 -12.00 -32.80
CA MET A 9 -21.48 -12.26 -31.37
C MET A 9 -20.13 -12.01 -30.71
N CYS A 10 -20.15 -11.16 -29.69
CA CYS A 10 -19.02 -10.78 -28.87
C CYS A 10 -18.73 -11.88 -27.84
N PHE A 11 -17.46 -12.17 -27.56
CA PHE A 11 -17.03 -12.83 -26.33
C PHE A 11 -15.71 -12.22 -25.85
N GLY A 12 -15.65 -11.93 -24.56
CA GLY A 12 -14.53 -11.28 -23.88
C GLY A 12 -13.39 -12.25 -23.54
N HIS A 13 -12.17 -11.72 -23.56
CA HIS A 13 -10.99 -12.24 -22.88
C HIS A 13 -11.12 -11.87 -21.39
N GLY A 14 -10.84 -12.72 -20.39
CA GLY A 14 -9.68 -13.57 -20.11
C GLY A 14 -9.35 -13.27 -18.62
N GLU A 15 -8.82 -14.12 -17.75
CA GLU A 15 -8.16 -15.42 -17.83
C GLU A 15 -8.35 -16.11 -16.44
N SER A 16 -8.49 -17.44 -16.42
CA SER A 16 -8.41 -18.25 -15.20
C SER A 16 -7.19 -19.16 -15.32
N LEU A 17 -6.22 -18.98 -14.43
CA LEU A 17 -5.03 -19.84 -14.31
C LEU A 17 -5.41 -21.11 -13.54
N ALA A 18 -5.57 -22.21 -14.28
CA ALA A 18 -5.65 -23.56 -13.74
C ALA A 18 -4.24 -24.16 -13.60
N ILE A 19 -3.91 -24.64 -12.41
CA ILE A 19 -2.68 -25.39 -12.12
C ILE A 19 -2.86 -26.83 -12.63
N ALA A 20 -2.07 -27.23 -13.62
CA ALA A 20 -1.98 -28.60 -14.10
C ALA A 20 -0.70 -29.27 -13.58
N ALA A 21 -0.86 -30.36 -12.82
CA ALA A 21 0.22 -31.24 -12.39
C ALA A 21 0.59 -32.19 -13.54
N ALA A 22 1.87 -32.19 -13.94
CA ALA A 22 2.42 -33.14 -14.90
C ALA A 22 3.25 -34.20 -14.17
N ALA A 23 2.76 -35.43 -14.17
CA ALA A 23 3.52 -36.62 -13.80
C ALA A 23 4.33 -37.12 -15.00
N THR A 24 5.64 -37.30 -14.85
CA THR A 24 6.48 -37.92 -15.87
C THR A 24 6.84 -39.35 -15.46
N LYS A 25 6.40 -40.31 -16.27
CA LYS A 25 6.89 -41.69 -16.31
C LYS A 25 8.19 -41.72 -17.13
N GLN A 26 9.23 -42.32 -16.60
CA GLN A 26 10.28 -42.95 -17.40
C GLN A 26 10.53 -44.35 -16.85
N GLY A 27 10.35 -45.35 -17.70
CA GLY A 27 10.83 -46.71 -17.47
C GLY A 27 12.00 -46.97 -18.41
N GLN A 28 12.95 -47.77 -17.93
CA GLN A 28 13.73 -48.67 -18.78
C GLN A 28 14.36 -49.77 -17.92
N ASP A 29 14.19 -51.00 -18.40
CA ASP A 29 14.69 -52.27 -17.88
C ASP A 29 16.23 -52.36 -18.00
N ASP A 30 16.88 -53.12 -17.10
CA ASP A 30 17.39 -54.46 -17.41
C ASP A 30 18.32 -55.01 -16.31
N GLY A 31 18.15 -56.31 -16.01
CA GLY A 31 19.29 -57.21 -15.81
C GLY A 31 19.67 -57.63 -14.38
N GLY A 32 19.16 -58.80 -13.95
CA GLY A 32 20.08 -59.89 -13.59
C GLY A 32 20.18 -60.37 -12.13
N ARG A 33 19.70 -61.61 -11.96
CA ARG A 33 20.17 -62.69 -11.06
C ARG A 33 19.69 -62.79 -9.60
N ALA A 34 18.99 -63.90 -9.41
CA ALA A 34 18.58 -64.56 -8.17
C ALA A 34 19.75 -65.11 -7.35
N MET A 35 19.54 -65.28 -6.03
CA MET A 35 19.65 -66.56 -5.29
C MET A 35 19.43 -66.35 -3.79
N GLY A 36 18.77 -67.31 -3.13
CA GLY A 36 19.07 -67.66 -1.74
C GLY A 36 17.93 -67.52 -0.72
N ALA A 37 17.15 -68.59 -0.55
CA ALA A 37 16.25 -68.80 0.56
C ALA A 37 17.00 -69.06 1.89
N GLY A 38 16.43 -68.66 3.02
CA GLY A 38 16.94 -68.98 4.37
C GLY A 38 15.91 -68.75 5.47
N ARG A 39 15.56 -69.83 6.17
CA ARG A 39 14.50 -70.04 7.18
C ARG A 39 14.59 -69.19 8.47
N TRP A 40 13.41 -68.81 8.96
CA TRP A 40 12.83 -68.97 10.32
C TRP A 40 13.68 -68.69 11.58
N GLY A 41 13.16 -67.76 12.41
CA GLY A 41 13.39 -67.68 13.85
C GLY A 41 12.35 -66.79 14.51
N GLN A 42 11.44 -67.40 15.28
CA GLN A 42 10.52 -66.70 16.21
C GLN A 42 11.31 -66.04 17.35
N GLY A 43 10.77 -64.95 17.90
CA GLY A 43 11.23 -64.39 19.16
C GLY A 43 10.66 -62.99 19.42
N ASP A 44 9.64 -62.95 20.26
CA ASP A 44 8.85 -61.78 20.65
C ASP A 44 9.64 -60.59 21.21
N GLY A 45 9.05 -59.40 20.99
CA GLY A 45 8.78 -58.48 22.08
C GLY A 45 9.74 -57.31 22.28
N GLY A 46 9.33 -56.13 21.83
CA GLY A 46 9.59 -54.92 22.60
C GLY A 46 9.93 -53.65 21.82
N ARG A 47 8.92 -52.77 21.72
CA ARG A 47 9.02 -51.29 21.69
C ARG A 47 9.63 -50.67 20.43
N GLY A 48 8.79 -50.48 19.42
CA GLY A 48 9.05 -49.59 18.29
C GLY A 48 8.87 -48.11 18.65
N LEU A 49 9.98 -47.39 18.84
CA LEU A 49 10.06 -45.97 18.56
C LEU A 49 10.10 -45.80 17.03
N TRP A 50 9.16 -45.04 16.46
CA TRP A 50 9.22 -44.64 15.07
C TRP A 50 10.33 -43.61 14.89
N ARG A 51 11.49 -44.05 14.39
CA ARG A 51 12.48 -43.23 13.70
C ARG A 51 12.04 -43.09 12.25
N THR A 52 11.63 -41.91 11.84
CA THR A 52 11.61 -41.53 10.42
C THR A 52 12.88 -40.76 10.11
N SER A 53 13.73 -41.39 9.30
CA SER A 53 14.94 -40.82 8.72
C SER A 53 14.57 -39.72 7.73
N PHE A 54 15.06 -38.50 7.96
CA PHE A 54 15.17 -37.51 6.89
C PHE A 54 16.59 -37.55 6.33
N VAL A 55 16.67 -37.74 5.02
CA VAL A 55 17.88 -37.72 4.21
C VAL A 55 18.44 -36.29 4.22
N LEU A 56 19.63 -36.12 4.78
CA LEU A 56 20.43 -34.89 4.70
C LEU A 56 21.07 -34.78 3.32
N LEU A 57 20.56 -33.90 2.47
CA LEU A 57 21.29 -33.36 1.34
C LEU A 57 22.05 -32.11 1.81
N PHE A 58 23.37 -32.25 1.93
CA PHE A 58 24.31 -31.17 2.18
C PHE A 58 24.39 -30.25 0.95
N CYS A 59 24.26 -28.94 1.15
CA CYS A 59 24.84 -27.92 0.26
C CYS A 59 25.32 -26.73 1.13
N PRO A 60 26.57 -26.23 0.97
CA PRO A 60 27.25 -25.47 2.02
C PRO A 60 27.14 -23.94 1.88
N HIS A 61 27.34 -23.28 3.03
CA HIS A 61 27.72 -21.87 3.23
C HIS A 61 26.73 -20.74 2.89
N ARG A 62 25.98 -20.32 3.92
CA ARG A 62 25.96 -18.91 4.37
C ARG A 62 26.05 -18.86 5.89
N PHE A 63 27.02 -18.13 6.40
CA PHE A 63 27.13 -17.78 7.83
C PHE A 63 25.87 -16.98 8.21
N ALA A 64 24.99 -17.59 8.99
CA ALA A 64 23.96 -16.89 9.73
C ALA A 64 24.52 -16.60 11.12
N THR A 65 24.91 -15.35 11.36
CA THR A 65 25.08 -14.83 12.72
C THR A 65 23.74 -14.96 13.43
N PHE A 66 23.66 -15.87 14.40
CA PHE A 66 22.58 -15.96 15.37
C PHE A 66 22.58 -14.66 16.19
N GLN A 67 21.72 -13.71 15.81
CA GLN A 67 21.36 -12.59 16.67
C GLN A 67 20.20 -13.04 17.54
N LEU A 68 20.38 -12.94 18.86
CA LEU A 68 19.35 -13.22 19.86
C LEU A 68 18.05 -12.52 19.47
N ALA A 69 16.97 -13.31 19.37
CA ALA A 69 15.62 -12.82 19.19
C ALA A 69 15.19 -12.00 20.42
N THR A 70 15.43 -10.70 20.39
CA THR A 70 14.46 -9.76 20.92
C THR A 70 13.16 -10.03 20.16
N ARG A 71 12.01 -10.13 20.84
CA ARG A 71 10.68 -10.09 20.18
C ARG A 71 10.57 -8.75 19.46
N GLY A 72 11.14 -8.67 18.26
CA GLY A 72 11.17 -7.48 17.45
C GLY A 72 9.77 -7.25 16.92
N VAL A 73 9.17 -6.15 17.34
CA VAL A 73 8.04 -5.56 16.61
C VAL A 73 8.57 -5.35 15.20
N ALA A 74 8.03 -6.09 14.22
CA ALA A 74 8.39 -5.90 12.82
C ALA A 74 8.17 -4.42 12.48
N MET A 75 9.10 -3.78 11.77
CA MET A 75 8.89 -2.40 11.37
C MET A 75 7.64 -2.34 10.48
N PRO A 76 6.65 -1.50 10.81
CA PRO A 76 5.39 -1.50 10.09
C PRO A 76 5.53 -0.98 8.65
N ILE A 77 6.64 -0.28 8.34
CA ILE A 77 6.90 0.29 7.03
C ILE A 77 8.28 -0.17 6.54
N GLU A 78 8.30 -0.82 5.38
CA GLU A 78 9.50 -1.34 4.74
C GLU A 78 9.66 -0.71 3.35
N VAL A 79 10.87 -0.28 3.02
CA VAL A 79 11.21 0.20 1.67
C VAL A 79 12.12 -0.84 1.03
N ASP A 80 11.83 -1.23 -0.20
CA ASP A 80 12.60 -2.27 -0.92
C ASP A 80 13.99 -1.80 -1.40
N SER A 81 14.45 -0.64 -0.92
CA SER A 81 15.65 0.08 -1.32
C SER A 81 16.35 0.67 -0.09
N GLU A 82 17.67 0.75 -0.13
CA GLU A 82 18.42 1.55 0.84
C GLU A 82 18.11 3.05 0.64
N ILE A 83 17.86 3.74 1.76
CA ILE A 83 17.54 5.16 1.83
C ILE A 83 18.64 5.89 2.58
N GLN A 84 19.21 6.91 1.94
CA GLN A 84 20.13 7.86 2.56
C GLN A 84 19.40 9.20 2.76
N VAL A 85 19.30 9.65 4.00
CA VAL A 85 18.72 10.96 4.32
C VAL A 85 19.81 12.02 4.24
N LEU A 86 19.66 12.95 3.30
CA LEU A 86 20.55 14.10 3.15
C LEU A 86 20.06 15.28 3.99
N ASP A 87 20.99 16.12 4.41
CA ASP A 87 20.64 17.44 4.89
C ASP A 87 20.13 18.34 3.74
N ARG A 88 19.71 19.56 4.09
CA ARG A 88 19.12 20.51 3.14
C ARG A 88 20.10 20.90 2.02
N ASP A 89 21.36 21.14 2.35
CA ASP A 89 22.34 21.71 1.42
C ASP A 89 22.87 20.61 0.48
N GLU A 90 23.15 19.43 1.03
CA GLU A 90 23.46 18.21 0.28
C GLU A 90 22.33 17.87 -0.69
N PHE A 91 21.09 17.88 -0.21
CA PHE A 91 19.90 17.64 -1.04
C PHE A 91 19.78 18.66 -2.17
N GLN A 92 19.94 19.96 -1.90
CA GLN A 92 19.82 20.99 -2.93
C GLN A 92 20.89 20.84 -4.02
N SER A 93 22.12 20.56 -3.61
CA SER A 93 23.24 20.34 -4.54
C SER A 93 22.97 19.12 -5.43
N PHE A 94 22.51 18.01 -4.83
CA PHE A 94 22.20 16.80 -5.58
C PHE A 94 20.98 16.97 -6.50
N ALA A 95 19.92 17.60 -6.00
CA ALA A 95 18.72 17.92 -6.76
C ALA A 95 19.03 18.85 -7.95
N TYR A 96 19.93 19.82 -7.80
CA TYR A 96 20.35 20.69 -8.90
C TYR A 96 20.98 19.91 -10.05
N ARG A 97 21.89 18.97 -9.74
CA ARG A 97 22.51 18.07 -10.73
C ARG A 97 21.46 17.24 -11.46
N VAL A 98 20.53 16.63 -10.73
CA VAL A 98 19.47 15.80 -11.33
C VAL A 98 18.48 16.63 -12.14
N MET A 99 18.14 17.85 -11.70
CA MET A 99 17.30 18.75 -12.49
C MET A 99 17.92 19.08 -13.84
N GLY A 100 19.25 19.21 -13.95
CA GLY A 100 19.94 19.35 -15.23
C GLY A 100 19.64 18.19 -16.20
N ILE A 101 19.60 16.96 -15.68
CA ILE A 101 19.25 15.76 -16.45
C ILE A 101 17.78 15.78 -16.86
N ILE A 102 16.87 16.18 -15.97
CA ILE A 102 15.44 16.30 -16.24
C ILE A 102 15.17 17.35 -17.32
N TYR A 103 15.81 18.52 -17.25
CA TYR A 103 15.71 19.55 -18.28
C TYR A 103 16.24 19.05 -19.63
N SER A 104 17.37 18.33 -19.63
CA SER A 104 17.93 17.74 -20.85
C SER A 104 16.93 16.76 -21.49
N ALA A 105 16.25 15.92 -20.69
CA ALA A 105 15.21 15.02 -21.19
C ALA A 105 14.01 15.78 -21.75
N HIS A 106 13.51 16.80 -21.03
CA HIS A 106 12.36 17.60 -21.46
C HIS A 106 12.63 18.43 -22.72
N ASN A 107 13.86 18.91 -22.91
CA ASN A 107 14.25 19.69 -24.08
C ASN A 107 14.38 18.82 -25.35
N GLU A 108 14.74 17.55 -25.20
CA GLU A 108 14.95 16.64 -26.33
C GLU A 108 13.67 15.89 -26.72
N PHE A 109 12.88 15.46 -25.74
CA PHE A 109 11.66 14.70 -25.97
C PHE A 109 10.42 15.59 -25.94
N SER A 110 9.41 15.22 -26.72
CA SER A 110 8.13 15.94 -26.71
C SER A 110 7.50 15.92 -25.32
N ARG A 111 7.10 17.09 -24.81
CA ARG A 111 6.26 17.24 -23.60
C ARG A 111 4.90 16.52 -23.68
N LEU A 112 4.57 15.96 -24.85
CA LEU A 112 3.33 15.23 -25.07
C LEU A 112 3.40 13.76 -24.66
N ILE A 113 4.59 13.21 -24.38
CA ILE A 113 4.73 11.83 -23.92
C ILE A 113 4.27 11.68 -22.46
N ASP A 114 3.90 10.45 -22.10
CA ASP A 114 3.38 10.12 -20.77
C ASP A 114 4.47 10.02 -19.70
N GLU A 115 4.04 9.90 -18.45
CA GLU A 115 4.92 9.83 -17.26
C GLU A 115 5.90 8.66 -17.34
N THR A 116 5.43 7.47 -17.73
CA THR A 116 6.24 6.25 -17.76
C THR A 116 7.46 6.38 -18.68
N PRO A 117 7.33 6.81 -19.95
CA PRO A 117 8.47 7.14 -20.80
C PRO A 117 9.45 8.14 -20.17
N PHE A 118 8.96 9.25 -19.60
CA PHE A 118 9.82 10.23 -18.95
C PHE A 118 10.59 9.64 -17.78
N LYS A 119 9.93 8.87 -16.90
CA LYS A 119 10.58 8.16 -15.78
C LYS A 119 11.70 7.23 -16.26
N ASN A 120 11.48 6.50 -17.36
CA ASN A 120 12.49 5.62 -17.96
C ASN A 120 13.70 6.40 -18.50
N ILE A 121 13.44 7.52 -19.18
CA ILE A 121 14.49 8.38 -19.74
C ILE A 121 15.32 9.01 -18.62
N ILE A 122 14.67 9.58 -17.59
CA ILE A 122 15.34 10.22 -16.45
C ILE A 122 16.20 9.20 -15.72
N ARG A 123 15.66 8.02 -15.39
CA ARG A 123 16.40 6.92 -14.78
C ARG A 123 17.66 6.58 -15.58
N ARG A 124 17.51 6.29 -16.88
CA ARG A 124 18.63 5.92 -17.76
C ARG A 124 19.71 7.00 -17.82
N ARG A 125 19.32 8.27 -17.95
CA ARG A 125 20.29 9.39 -18.00
C ARG A 125 20.99 9.62 -16.67
N CYS A 126 20.30 9.40 -15.55
CA CYS A 126 20.92 9.40 -14.23
C CYS A 126 22.02 8.34 -14.13
N GLU A 127 21.74 7.09 -14.53
CA GLU A 127 22.75 6.02 -14.53
C GLU A 127 23.96 6.38 -15.41
N LEU A 128 23.72 6.86 -16.64
CA LEU A 128 24.79 7.28 -17.56
C LEU A 128 25.61 8.46 -17.02
N ALA A 129 25.00 9.33 -16.21
CA ALA A 129 25.66 10.45 -15.57
C ALA A 129 26.34 10.08 -14.24
N GLY A 130 26.38 8.79 -13.87
CA GLY A 130 26.97 8.31 -12.61
C GLY A 130 26.11 8.60 -11.37
N VAL A 131 24.81 8.85 -11.54
CA VAL A 131 23.81 8.91 -10.46
C VAL A 131 23.17 7.54 -10.35
N ALA A 132 23.84 6.65 -9.63
CA ALA A 132 23.44 5.26 -9.43
C ALA A 132 23.38 4.92 -7.93
N PRO A 133 22.48 4.00 -7.52
CA PRO A 133 21.46 3.36 -8.35
C PRO A 133 20.32 4.33 -8.68
N ALA A 134 19.76 4.21 -9.89
CA ALA A 134 18.54 4.91 -10.27
C ALA A 134 17.41 3.88 -10.39
N ARG A 135 16.49 3.90 -9.43
CA ARG A 135 15.37 2.97 -9.38
C ARG A 135 14.08 3.66 -9.75
N ARG A 136 13.18 2.90 -10.35
CA ARG A 136 11.78 3.26 -10.58
C ARG A 136 10.89 2.41 -9.70
N GLU A 137 9.71 2.93 -9.38
CA GLU A 137 8.63 2.17 -8.73
C GLU A 137 9.14 1.42 -7.49
N VAL A 138 9.89 2.14 -6.65
CA VAL A 138 10.43 1.64 -5.38
C VAL A 138 9.26 1.30 -4.48
N GLU A 139 9.15 0.02 -4.09
CA GLU A 139 8.06 -0.46 -3.25
C GLU A 139 8.25 0.05 -1.81
N ILE A 140 7.20 0.68 -1.29
CA ILE A 140 7.06 0.99 0.13
C ILE A 140 5.89 0.17 0.64
N ARG A 141 6.18 -0.85 1.45
CA ARG A 141 5.20 -1.77 2.02
C ARG A 141 4.82 -1.30 3.42
N VAL A 142 3.55 -1.02 3.63
CA VAL A 142 2.96 -0.65 4.92
C VAL A 142 2.15 -1.82 5.42
N SER A 143 2.42 -2.29 6.63
CA SER A 143 1.77 -3.44 7.24
C SER A 143 1.33 -3.15 8.68
N HIS A 144 0.24 -3.81 9.09
CA HIS A 144 -0.23 -3.84 10.47
C HIS A 144 -1.05 -5.10 10.68
N LYS A 145 -0.65 -5.95 11.64
CA LYS A 145 -1.26 -7.26 11.86
C LYS A 145 -1.30 -8.06 10.54
N ASN A 146 -2.49 -8.37 10.02
CA ASN A 146 -2.69 -9.07 8.74
C ASN A 146 -3.02 -8.13 7.56
N PHE A 147 -3.06 -6.81 7.77
CA PHE A 147 -3.21 -5.83 6.70
C PHE A 147 -1.86 -5.51 6.05
N CYS A 148 -1.84 -5.36 4.74
CA CYS A 148 -0.68 -4.93 3.98
C CYS A 148 -1.12 -4.06 2.78
N LYS A 149 -0.41 -2.96 2.55
CA LYS A 149 -0.60 -2.08 1.40
C LYS A 149 0.75 -1.65 0.84
N SER A 150 0.90 -1.77 -0.48
CA SER A 150 2.09 -1.31 -1.20
C SER A 150 1.84 0.04 -1.85
N TYR A 151 2.81 0.92 -1.72
CA TYR A 151 2.96 2.17 -2.44
C TYR A 151 4.17 2.07 -3.36
N TYR A 152 4.19 2.87 -4.43
CA TYR A 152 5.30 2.86 -5.39
C TYR A 152 5.79 4.29 -5.60
N MET A 153 6.99 4.56 -5.08
CA MET A 153 7.69 5.82 -5.31
C MET A 153 8.21 5.85 -6.75
N ASP A 154 7.93 6.93 -7.48
CA ASP A 154 8.20 7.03 -8.91
C ASP A 154 9.68 6.80 -9.27
N LEU A 155 10.57 7.55 -8.62
CA LEU A 155 12.01 7.48 -8.82
C LEU A 155 12.75 7.66 -7.49
N LEU A 156 13.75 6.82 -7.26
CA LEU A 156 14.76 6.99 -6.21
C LEU A 156 16.14 6.99 -6.86
N LEU A 157 16.85 8.10 -6.74
CA LEU A 157 18.12 8.36 -7.42
C LEU A 157 19.24 8.45 -6.39
N GLY A 158 20.27 7.63 -6.55
CA GLY A 158 21.46 7.59 -5.69
C GLY A 158 21.11 7.38 -4.22
N HIS A 159 20.14 6.52 -3.91
CA HIS A 159 19.61 6.25 -2.55
C HIS A 159 18.98 7.44 -1.82
N ALA A 160 19.05 8.66 -2.36
CA ALA A 160 18.92 9.85 -1.54
C ALA A 160 17.94 10.89 -2.09
N LEU A 161 17.66 10.85 -3.40
CA LEU A 161 16.75 11.79 -4.04
C LEU A 161 15.52 11.08 -4.59
N MET A 162 14.39 11.31 -3.92
CA MET A 162 13.07 10.94 -4.43
C MET A 162 12.61 11.98 -5.46
N VAL A 163 12.06 11.52 -6.59
CA VAL A 163 11.39 12.36 -7.59
C VAL A 163 10.01 11.79 -7.93
N GLU A 164 8.97 12.56 -7.65
CA GLU A 164 7.59 12.35 -8.12
C GLU A 164 7.41 13.08 -9.46
N ALA A 165 7.07 12.35 -10.52
CA ALA A 165 7.05 12.89 -11.88
C ALA A 165 5.64 12.88 -12.47
N LYS A 166 5.14 14.06 -12.85
CA LYS A 166 3.82 14.23 -13.45
C LYS A 166 3.87 14.70 -14.90
N THR A 167 2.86 14.35 -15.69
CA THR A 167 2.62 14.93 -17.03
C THR A 167 1.21 15.52 -17.13
N VAL A 168 0.90 16.46 -16.25
CA VAL A 168 -0.43 17.08 -16.06
C VAL A 168 -0.44 18.55 -16.46
N ASP A 169 -1.60 19.13 -16.77
CA ASP A 169 -1.68 20.56 -17.12
C ASP A 169 -1.25 21.48 -15.97
N CYS A 170 -1.58 21.12 -14.73
CA CYS A 170 -1.18 21.86 -13.54
C CYS A 170 -0.92 20.93 -12.34
N LEU A 171 0.03 21.32 -11.49
CA LEU A 171 0.25 20.65 -10.21
C LEU A 171 -0.80 21.09 -9.19
N THR A 172 -1.44 20.12 -8.55
CA THR A 172 -2.48 20.33 -7.53
C THR A 172 -1.93 20.03 -6.13
N PRO A 173 -2.60 20.50 -5.06
CA PRO A 173 -2.25 20.13 -3.69
C PRO A 173 -2.24 18.61 -3.43
N ALA A 174 -3.02 17.84 -4.19
CA ALA A 174 -3.03 16.38 -4.10
C ALA A 174 -1.67 15.76 -4.50
N HIS A 175 -0.97 16.35 -5.46
CA HIS A 175 0.38 15.90 -5.84
C HIS A 175 1.41 16.22 -4.76
N ASP A 176 1.29 17.38 -4.09
CA ASP A 176 2.14 17.72 -2.95
C ASP A 176 1.89 16.74 -1.80
N ALA A 177 0.62 16.46 -1.48
CA ALA A 177 0.22 15.51 -0.44
C ALA A 177 0.71 14.07 -0.72
N GLN A 178 0.64 13.62 -1.99
CA GLN A 178 1.21 12.34 -2.40
C GLN A 178 2.73 12.30 -2.15
N THR A 179 3.43 13.37 -2.53
CA THR A 179 4.88 13.48 -2.35
C THR A 179 5.25 13.45 -0.86
N ILE A 180 4.54 14.23 -0.02
CA ILE A 180 4.73 14.24 1.44
C ILE A 180 4.48 12.85 2.03
N ASN A 181 3.42 12.14 1.61
CA ASN A 181 3.12 10.81 2.10
C ASN A 181 4.27 9.83 1.83
N TYR A 182 4.89 9.87 0.64
CA TYR A 182 6.07 9.04 0.36
C TYR A 182 7.27 9.42 1.23
N LEU A 183 7.55 10.72 1.45
CA LEU A 183 8.63 11.14 2.35
C LEU A 183 8.42 10.62 3.78
N LEU A 184 7.19 10.71 4.30
CA LEU A 184 6.87 10.23 5.65
C LEU A 184 6.98 8.70 5.76
N LEU A 185 6.54 7.96 4.74
CA LEU A 185 6.61 6.50 4.75
C LEU A 185 8.05 5.99 4.58
N SER A 186 8.87 6.63 3.73
CA SER A 186 10.26 6.22 3.51
C SER A 186 11.24 6.77 4.54
N GLY A 187 10.80 7.66 5.42
CA GLY A 187 11.66 8.37 6.39
C GLY A 187 12.54 9.47 5.76
N MET A 188 12.33 9.80 4.49
CA MET A 188 13.05 10.87 3.80
C MET A 188 12.54 12.25 4.23
N LYS A 189 13.42 13.26 4.16
CA LYS A 189 13.09 14.65 4.55
C LYS A 189 12.75 15.55 3.38
N HIS A 190 13.31 15.25 2.22
CA HIS A 190 13.26 16.11 1.04
C HIS A 190 12.98 15.29 -0.22
N GLY A 191 12.20 15.86 -1.14
CA GLY A 191 11.88 15.27 -2.43
C GLY A 191 11.58 16.33 -3.48
N LEU A 192 11.58 15.89 -4.74
CA LEU A 192 11.22 16.72 -5.89
C LEU A 192 9.86 16.29 -6.44
N LEU A 193 8.97 17.25 -6.64
CA LEU A 193 7.80 17.08 -7.48
C LEU A 193 8.02 17.85 -8.78
N VAL A 194 7.96 17.16 -9.92
CA VAL A 194 8.19 17.76 -11.24
C VAL A 194 7.00 17.56 -12.17
N ASN A 195 6.72 18.56 -13.00
CA ASN A 195 5.74 18.47 -14.08
C ASN A 195 6.41 18.66 -15.43
N LEU A 196 6.22 17.70 -16.33
CA LEU A 196 6.88 17.59 -17.62
C LEU A 196 5.94 17.90 -18.80
N ARG A 197 4.65 18.12 -18.57
CA ARG A 197 3.65 18.44 -19.62
C ARG A 197 3.70 19.89 -20.09
N THR A 198 4.06 20.80 -19.20
CA THR A 198 4.05 22.24 -19.45
C THR A 198 5.17 22.65 -20.42
N PRO A 199 5.07 23.82 -21.09
CA PRO A 199 6.11 24.29 -22.01
C PRO A 199 7.50 24.44 -21.37
N ARG A 200 7.56 24.65 -20.06
CA ARG A 200 8.77 24.59 -19.24
C ARG A 200 8.53 23.60 -18.12
N VAL A 201 9.55 22.84 -17.71
CA VAL A 201 9.46 21.98 -16.53
C VAL A 201 9.11 22.81 -15.30
N GLN A 202 8.02 22.48 -14.64
CA GLN A 202 7.70 23.03 -13.31
C GLN A 202 8.31 22.11 -12.25
N LYS A 203 8.81 22.69 -11.16
CA LYS A 203 9.35 21.93 -10.03
C LYS A 203 8.89 22.54 -8.72
N ARG A 204 8.66 21.69 -7.72
CA ARG A 204 8.47 22.06 -6.32
C ARG A 204 9.42 21.23 -5.47
N PHE A 205 10.11 21.89 -4.54
CA PHE A 205 10.84 21.22 -3.49
C PHE A 205 9.88 20.93 -2.35
N ILE A 206 9.67 19.65 -2.07
CA ILE A 206 8.77 19.21 -1.00
C ILE A 206 9.65 18.75 0.16
N SER A 207 9.34 19.23 1.35
CA SER A 207 10.10 18.91 2.55
C SER A 207 9.19 18.65 3.73
N THR A 208 9.61 17.76 4.62
CA THR A 208 8.99 17.52 5.92
C THR A 208 10.07 17.54 7.00
N ASN A 209 9.73 18.14 8.15
CA ASN A 209 10.58 18.06 9.34
C ASN A 209 10.16 16.91 10.26
N LEU A 210 9.02 16.26 9.98
CA LEU A 210 8.48 15.18 10.81
C LEU A 210 9.34 13.93 10.67
N ASP A 211 9.74 13.34 11.78
CA ASP A 211 10.30 11.99 11.87
C ASP A 211 9.25 11.03 12.46
N SER A 212 9.61 9.75 12.56
CA SER A 212 8.73 8.76 13.17
C SER A 212 8.34 9.17 14.60
N ALA A 213 9.29 9.61 15.42
CA ALA A 213 9.00 10.00 16.80
C ALA A 213 8.00 11.16 16.89
N ALA A 214 8.07 12.15 16.00
CA ALA A 214 7.13 13.26 15.92
C ALA A 214 5.73 12.79 15.56
N ARG A 215 5.60 11.84 14.61
CA ARG A 215 4.30 11.29 14.21
C ARG A 215 3.63 10.48 15.31
N HIS A 216 4.37 10.00 16.31
CA HIS A 216 3.80 9.26 17.45
C HIS A 216 3.50 10.16 18.65
N ARG A 217 3.78 11.47 18.57
CA ARG A 217 3.36 12.44 19.59
C ARG A 217 2.04 13.06 19.17
N PHE A 218 0.91 12.46 19.56
CA PHE A 218 -0.42 12.97 19.26
C PHE A 218 -1.35 12.81 20.46
N ALA A 219 -2.46 13.54 20.44
CA ALA A 219 -3.57 13.38 21.36
C ALA A 219 -4.80 12.89 20.59
N ILE A 220 -5.66 12.13 21.26
CA ILE A 220 -6.95 11.72 20.74
C ILE A 220 -8.04 12.30 21.66
N ASP A 221 -8.88 13.18 21.13
CA ASP A 221 -10.10 13.64 21.80
C ASP A 221 -11.28 12.74 21.39
N THR A 222 -11.76 11.96 22.36
CA THR A 222 -12.92 11.08 22.19
C THR A 222 -14.13 11.54 23.02
N LYS A 223 -14.17 12.78 23.52
CA LYS A 223 -15.27 13.25 24.39
C LYS A 223 -16.64 13.13 23.73
N ARG A 224 -16.68 13.22 22.40
CA ARG A 224 -17.89 13.14 21.57
C ARG A 224 -18.11 11.75 20.98
N TRP A 225 -17.27 10.77 21.31
CA TRP A 225 -17.42 9.39 20.85
C TRP A 225 -18.41 8.62 21.72
N ARG A 226 -19.32 7.90 21.09
CA ARG A 226 -20.24 6.95 21.70
C ARG A 226 -20.13 5.60 20.99
N GLY A 227 -19.93 4.54 21.75
CA GLY A 227 -19.96 3.17 21.24
C GLY A 227 -21.39 2.71 20.98
N VAL A 228 -21.98 3.13 19.85
CA VAL A 228 -23.39 2.86 19.49
C VAL A 228 -23.67 1.38 19.15
N ASN A 229 -22.63 0.62 18.80
CA ASN A 229 -22.65 -0.83 18.55
C ASN A 229 -21.23 -1.43 18.66
N ASP A 230 -21.13 -2.76 18.66
CA ASP A 230 -19.84 -3.48 18.73
C ASP A 230 -18.88 -3.06 17.62
N ALA A 231 -19.39 -2.80 16.41
CA ALA A 231 -18.56 -2.37 15.28
C ALA A 231 -17.92 -1.00 15.54
N SER A 232 -18.64 -0.06 16.17
CA SER A 232 -18.10 1.24 16.55
C SER A 232 -17.07 1.12 17.68
N VAL A 233 -17.29 0.28 18.69
CA VAL A 233 -16.29 0.08 19.75
C VAL A 233 -14.99 -0.47 19.15
N ARG A 234 -15.09 -1.50 18.31
CA ARG A 234 -13.93 -2.07 17.60
C ARG A 234 -13.28 -1.07 16.64
N LEU A 235 -14.06 -0.23 15.96
CA LEU A 235 -13.54 0.81 15.07
C LEU A 235 -12.56 1.72 15.82
N ARG A 236 -12.95 2.20 17.00
CA ARG A 236 -12.08 3.06 17.81
C ARG A 236 -10.78 2.34 18.17
N GLU A 237 -10.89 1.11 18.70
CA GLU A 237 -9.72 0.30 19.09
C GLU A 237 -8.77 0.06 17.92
N VAL A 238 -9.31 -0.28 16.75
CA VAL A 238 -8.51 -0.49 15.52
C VAL A 238 -7.82 0.81 15.08
N LEU A 239 -8.53 1.95 15.08
CA LEU A 239 -7.94 3.23 14.71
C LEU A 239 -6.85 3.66 15.69
N GLU A 240 -7.08 3.51 17.00
CA GLU A 240 -6.09 3.79 18.03
C GLU A 240 -4.84 2.91 17.87
N ASP A 241 -5.01 1.60 17.62
CA ASP A 241 -3.92 0.67 17.34
C ASP A 241 -3.11 1.09 16.10
N LEU A 242 -3.80 1.46 15.01
CA LEU A 242 -3.16 1.92 13.77
C LEU A 242 -2.39 3.24 13.97
N LEU A 243 -2.96 4.18 14.72
CA LEU A 243 -2.30 5.45 15.05
C LEU A 243 -1.08 5.24 15.94
N ASN A 244 -1.14 4.29 16.87
CA ASN A 244 -0.01 3.93 17.73
C ASN A 244 1.13 3.23 16.97
N ASP A 245 0.81 2.49 15.90
CA ASP A 245 1.81 1.78 15.09
C ASP A 245 2.38 2.64 13.95
N TRP A 246 1.52 3.37 13.24
CA TRP A 246 1.92 4.15 12.07
C TRP A 246 2.18 5.63 12.37
N GLY A 247 1.70 6.16 13.51
CA GLY A 247 1.68 7.58 13.84
C GLY A 247 0.55 8.33 13.11
N VAL A 248 0.57 9.67 13.15
CA VAL A 248 -0.31 10.59 12.40
C VAL A 248 0.38 11.14 11.12
N PHE A 249 -0.28 12.04 10.37
CA PHE A 249 0.17 12.69 9.11
C PHE A 249 0.19 11.82 7.84
N LEU A 250 -0.16 10.52 7.91
CA LEU A 250 -0.30 9.70 6.71
C LEU A 250 -1.66 9.91 6.03
N SER A 251 -1.78 9.44 4.79
CA SER A 251 -3.01 9.61 4.01
C SER A 251 -4.25 9.01 4.69
N ALA A 252 -5.39 9.70 4.63
CA ALA A 252 -6.68 9.20 5.14
C ALA A 252 -7.09 7.86 4.49
N SER A 253 -6.71 7.62 3.23
CA SER A 253 -6.99 6.37 2.53
C SER A 253 -6.29 5.17 3.17
N LEU A 254 -5.06 5.34 3.68
CA LEU A 254 -4.33 4.29 4.39
C LEU A 254 -5.10 3.80 5.61
N TYR A 255 -5.45 4.70 6.53
CA TYR A 255 -6.20 4.33 7.74
C TYR A 255 -7.57 3.77 7.40
N ARG A 256 -8.25 4.32 6.40
CA ARG A 256 -9.57 3.85 5.99
C ARG A 256 -9.54 2.41 5.46
N GLU A 257 -8.64 2.10 4.54
CA GLU A 257 -8.50 0.77 3.97
C GLU A 257 -8.09 -0.25 5.05
N ALA A 258 -7.12 0.11 5.89
CA ALA A 258 -6.66 -0.72 6.99
C ALA A 258 -7.77 -1.01 8.00
N THR A 259 -8.50 0.03 8.41
CA THR A 259 -9.60 -0.08 9.36
C THR A 259 -10.72 -0.98 8.82
N LEU A 260 -11.13 -0.78 7.57
CA LEU A 260 -12.16 -1.61 6.95
C LEU A 260 -11.72 -3.07 6.83
N TYR A 261 -10.48 -3.30 6.43
CA TYR A 261 -9.92 -4.64 6.34
C TYR A 261 -9.89 -5.35 7.70
N LEU A 262 -9.45 -4.66 8.76
CA LEU A 262 -9.35 -5.24 10.10
C LEU A 262 -10.73 -5.47 10.74
N LEU A 263 -11.75 -4.69 10.36
CA LEU A 263 -13.11 -4.86 10.85
C LEU A 263 -13.92 -5.91 10.06
N LYS A 264 -13.70 -6.03 8.73
CA LYS A 264 -14.58 -6.81 7.83
C LYS A 264 -13.85 -7.88 6.99
N GLY A 265 -12.54 -8.01 7.11
CA GLY A 265 -11.72 -8.87 6.24
C GLY A 265 -11.66 -8.34 4.81
N PHE A 266 -11.38 -9.21 3.84
CA PHE A 266 -11.18 -8.89 2.41
C PHE A 266 -12.41 -8.30 1.69
N GLN A 267 -13.58 -8.24 2.32
CA GLN A 267 -14.81 -7.65 1.76
C GLN A 267 -14.87 -6.12 2.03
N SER A 268 -13.73 -5.44 1.88
CA SER A 268 -13.45 -4.08 2.40
C SER A 268 -13.86 -2.94 1.46
N GLU A 269 -14.92 -3.11 0.68
CA GLU A 269 -15.34 -2.10 -0.30
C GLU A 269 -16.40 -1.13 0.25
N SER A 270 -16.53 0.03 -0.40
CA SER A 270 -17.65 0.92 -0.15
C SER A 270 -18.98 0.22 -0.47
N ARG A 271 -20.00 0.51 0.33
CA ARG A 271 -21.37 0.04 0.11
C ARG A 271 -22.21 1.19 -0.38
N ARG A 272 -23.09 0.91 -1.35
CA ARG A 272 -24.02 1.92 -1.84
C ARG A 272 -25.24 2.00 -0.95
N VAL A 273 -25.54 3.20 -0.44
CA VAL A 273 -26.78 3.50 0.28
C VAL A 273 -27.67 4.43 -0.55
N PRO A 274 -29.00 4.30 -0.46
CA PRO A 274 -29.91 5.22 -1.15
C PRO A 274 -29.81 6.64 -0.56
N ILE A 275 -29.92 7.63 -1.44
CA ILE A 275 -30.07 9.05 -1.08
C ILE A 275 -31.52 9.45 -1.30
N PHE A 276 -32.12 10.11 -0.30
CA PHE A 276 -33.52 10.50 -0.31
C PHE A 276 -33.69 12.03 -0.30
N ASP A 277 -34.65 12.51 -1.09
CA ASP A 277 -35.27 13.82 -0.95
C ASP A 277 -36.73 13.60 -0.52
N GLY A 278 -36.98 13.71 0.79
CA GLY A 278 -38.23 13.24 1.39
C GLY A 278 -38.46 11.75 1.12
N ASN A 279 -39.55 11.41 0.43
CA ASN A 279 -39.88 10.02 0.06
C ASN A 279 -39.31 9.60 -1.30
N PHE A 280 -38.66 10.51 -2.04
CA PHE A 280 -38.10 10.23 -3.36
C PHE A 280 -36.66 9.76 -3.25
N GLN A 281 -36.36 8.55 -3.75
CA GLN A 281 -34.98 8.07 -3.85
C GLN A 281 -34.28 8.73 -5.05
N ALA A 282 -33.45 9.73 -4.77
CA ALA A 282 -32.73 10.50 -5.78
C ALA A 282 -31.59 9.71 -6.45
N GLY A 283 -31.01 8.74 -5.74
CA GLY A 283 -29.91 7.95 -6.26
C GLY A 283 -29.26 7.06 -5.20
N MET A 284 -28.01 6.69 -5.46
CA MET A 284 -27.20 5.86 -4.58
C MET A 284 -25.85 6.56 -4.34
N HIS A 285 -25.32 6.43 -3.13
CA HIS A 285 -24.06 7.02 -2.72
C HIS A 285 -23.17 5.98 -2.01
N ASP A 286 -21.87 6.03 -2.28
CA ASP A 286 -20.90 5.13 -1.68
C ASP A 286 -20.53 5.59 -0.26
N VAL A 287 -20.67 4.68 0.71
CA VAL A 287 -20.28 4.89 2.10
C VAL A 287 -19.47 3.72 2.62
N PHE A 288 -18.64 3.96 3.64
CA PHE A 288 -17.86 2.91 4.29
C PHE A 288 -18.63 2.38 5.49
N LEU A 289 -19.53 1.42 5.27
CA LEU A 289 -20.28 0.80 6.35
C LEU A 289 -19.35 0.02 7.28
N ILE A 290 -19.54 0.18 8.59
CA ILE A 290 -18.94 -0.67 9.64
C ILE A 290 -19.97 -1.63 10.23
N ASP A 291 -21.26 -1.26 10.20
CA ASP A 291 -22.41 -2.08 10.57
C ASP A 291 -23.54 -1.91 9.53
N ILE A 292 -24.76 -2.39 9.80
CA ILE A 292 -25.91 -2.36 8.89
C ILE A 292 -26.40 -0.94 8.59
N ASP A 293 -26.36 -0.05 9.58
CA ASP A 293 -26.88 1.32 9.54
C ASP A 293 -25.86 2.36 10.02
N THR A 294 -24.61 1.92 10.24
CA THR A 294 -23.53 2.73 10.78
C THR A 294 -22.41 2.82 9.76
N ALA A 295 -22.12 4.04 9.30
CA ALA A 295 -21.00 4.33 8.42
C ALA A 295 -19.80 4.88 9.19
N MET A 296 -18.63 4.84 8.55
CA MET A 296 -17.40 5.45 9.02
C MET A 296 -16.96 6.54 8.04
N ALA A 297 -16.44 7.64 8.59
CA ALA A 297 -15.70 8.65 7.85
C ALA A 297 -14.33 8.87 8.49
N ILE A 298 -13.27 8.89 7.68
CA ILE A 298 -11.91 9.24 8.12
C ILE A 298 -11.42 10.40 7.25
N THR A 299 -11.01 11.48 7.89
CA THR A 299 -10.49 12.69 7.25
C THR A 299 -9.14 13.08 7.84
N THR A 300 -8.41 13.97 7.16
CA THR A 300 -7.15 14.57 7.63
C THR A 300 -7.22 16.09 7.47
N LEU A 301 -8.35 16.68 7.85
CA LEU A 301 -8.65 18.11 7.66
C LEU A 301 -7.88 18.94 8.69
N THR A 302 -7.17 19.96 8.23
CA THR A 302 -6.46 20.94 9.08
C THR A 302 -7.32 22.14 9.41
N ASP A 303 -8.32 22.40 8.60
CA ASP A 303 -9.34 23.43 8.70
C ASP A 303 -10.67 22.89 8.14
N GLY A 304 -11.77 23.60 8.38
CA GLY A 304 -13.07 23.22 7.82
C GLY A 304 -13.71 21.98 8.44
N ASP A 305 -13.30 21.57 9.64
CA ASP A 305 -13.82 20.41 10.36
C ASP A 305 -15.29 20.61 10.78
N ALA A 306 -15.67 21.81 11.22
CA ALA A 306 -17.05 22.16 11.52
C ALA A 306 -17.96 22.10 10.27
N GLU A 307 -17.48 22.57 9.13
CA GLU A 307 -18.16 22.46 7.85
C GLU A 307 -18.30 21.01 7.42
N MET A 308 -17.24 20.20 7.54
CA MET A 308 -17.28 18.78 7.23
C MET A 308 -18.28 18.04 8.12
N GLU A 309 -18.30 18.31 9.42
CA GLU A 309 -19.30 17.73 10.33
C GLU A 309 -20.72 18.06 9.88
N THR A 310 -20.95 19.31 9.46
CA THR A 310 -22.24 19.75 8.93
C THR A 310 -22.61 18.99 7.65
N GLN A 311 -21.66 18.76 6.75
CA GLN A 311 -21.91 17.95 5.55
C GLN A 311 -22.19 16.48 5.87
N LEU A 312 -21.47 15.87 6.82
CA LEU A 312 -21.71 14.50 7.25
C LEU A 312 -23.09 14.34 7.90
N LYS A 313 -23.53 15.31 8.70
CA LYS A 313 -24.89 15.33 9.27
C LYS A 313 -25.98 15.48 8.19
N ARG A 314 -25.74 16.31 7.17
CA ARG A 314 -26.65 16.41 6.01
C ARG A 314 -26.71 15.10 5.23
N LEU A 315 -25.57 14.46 4.99
CA LEU A 315 -25.53 13.15 4.37
C LEU A 315 -26.34 12.13 5.19
N LEU A 316 -26.15 12.11 6.51
CA LEU A 316 -26.91 11.25 7.41
C LEU A 316 -28.42 11.49 7.28
N TYR A 317 -28.87 12.75 7.29
CA TYR A 317 -30.28 13.14 7.13
C TYR A 317 -30.92 12.63 5.83
N HIS A 318 -30.14 12.56 4.75
CA HIS A 318 -30.60 12.13 3.43
C HIS A 318 -30.34 10.64 3.13
N THR A 319 -29.97 9.84 4.12
CA THR A 319 -29.75 8.38 3.96
C THR A 319 -30.57 7.59 4.96
N SER A 320 -30.60 6.26 4.81
CA SER A 320 -31.16 5.36 5.81
C SER A 320 -30.19 5.04 6.95
N LEU A 321 -29.04 5.71 7.03
CA LEU A 321 -28.05 5.50 8.09
C LEU A 321 -28.59 6.09 9.40
N ARG A 322 -28.27 5.44 10.51
CA ARG A 322 -28.55 5.97 11.85
C ARG A 322 -27.39 6.75 12.44
N CYS A 323 -26.17 6.39 12.03
CA CYS A 323 -24.96 6.95 12.62
C CYS A 323 -23.82 7.03 11.60
N ILE A 324 -22.99 8.07 11.75
CA ILE A 324 -21.65 8.14 11.17
C ILE A 324 -20.63 8.25 12.31
N GLN A 325 -19.73 7.28 12.39
CA GLN A 325 -18.55 7.37 13.23
C GLN A 325 -17.45 8.10 12.47
N TRP A 326 -17.09 9.29 12.93
CA TRP A 326 -16.14 10.17 12.23
C TRP A 326 -14.85 10.32 13.03
N ALA A 327 -13.72 10.11 12.37
CA ALA A 327 -12.39 10.42 12.88
C ALA A 327 -11.70 11.45 11.98
N ASN A 328 -11.34 12.61 12.54
CA ASN A 328 -10.49 13.58 11.88
C ASN A 328 -9.07 13.48 12.42
N LEU A 329 -8.15 13.01 11.59
CA LEU A 329 -6.72 12.86 11.89
C LEU A 329 -5.98 14.18 11.59
N ASN A 330 -6.33 15.25 12.32
CA ASN A 330 -5.73 16.56 12.12
C ASN A 330 -4.35 16.63 12.78
N HIS A 331 -3.30 16.29 12.03
CA HIS A 331 -1.93 16.39 12.53
C HIS A 331 -1.78 15.70 13.90
N HIS A 332 -1.37 16.43 14.93
CA HIS A 332 -1.17 15.92 16.29
C HIS A 332 -2.46 15.87 17.12
N ASP A 333 -3.56 16.43 16.63
CA ASP A 333 -4.84 16.55 17.32
C ASP A 333 -5.90 15.69 16.63
N VAL A 334 -5.95 14.42 17.00
CA VAL A 334 -6.97 13.50 16.48
C VAL A 334 -8.29 13.72 17.21
N GLN A 335 -9.37 13.86 16.46
CA GLN A 335 -10.72 13.96 17.01
C GLN A 335 -11.57 12.79 16.54
N MET A 336 -12.31 12.18 17.46
CA MET A 336 -13.26 11.11 17.16
C MET A 336 -14.64 11.48 17.73
N ALA A 337 -15.65 11.42 16.87
CA ALA A 337 -17.01 11.79 17.21
C ALA A 337 -18.05 10.85 16.60
N THR A 338 -19.14 10.66 17.33
CA THR A 338 -20.33 9.99 16.84
C THR A 338 -21.33 11.04 16.36
N LEU A 339 -21.73 10.93 15.09
CA LEU A 339 -22.71 11.81 14.46
C LEU A 339 -24.04 11.05 14.32
N GLU A 340 -25.05 11.55 14.98
CA GLU A 340 -26.45 11.08 14.95
C GLU A 340 -27.35 12.29 14.66
N LEU A 341 -28.59 12.05 14.17
CA LEU A 341 -29.58 13.10 13.89
C LEU A 341 -30.34 13.55 15.14
#